data_AF-A0A537Q1X2-F1
#
_entry.id   AF-A0A537Q1X2-F1
#
_cell.length_a   1.000
_cell.length_b   1.000
_cell.length_c   1.000
_cell.angle_alpha   90.00
_cell.angle_beta   90.00
_cell.angle_gamma   90.00
#
_symmetry.space_group_name_H-M   'P 1'
#
loop_
_entity.id
_entity.type
_entity.pdbx_description
1 polymer ?
#
loop_
_entity_poly.entity_id
_entity_poly.type
_entity_poly.pdbx_seq_one_letter_code
_entity_poly.pdbx_strand_id
1 'polypeptide(L)' 'SGHINVNAICPGAIVETGMRDRAEAELKAMGLPSAEERVSLIPLGRLGKPDDVARIAAFLASDEAA' A
#
# COMPACT_ATOMS: atom_id res chain seq x y z
N SER A 1 -30.18 -8.13 14.84
CA SER A 1 -28.79 -8.60 14.99
C SER A 1 -27.98 -8.00 13.86
N GLY A 2 -26.98 -7.17 14.16
CA GLY A 2 -26.10 -6.59 13.13
C GLY A 2 -24.98 -7.57 12.80
N HIS A 3 -24.81 -7.92 11.53
CA HIS A 3 -23.62 -8.63 11.05
C HIS A 3 -22.51 -7.59 10.87
N ILE A 4 -21.38 -7.77 11.56
CA ILE A 4 -20.21 -6.89 11.45
C ILE A 4 -19.05 -7.74 10.93
N ASN A 5 -18.53 -7.37 9.76
CA ASN A 5 -17.35 -7.98 9.17
C ASN A 5 -16.11 -7.15 9.52
N VAL A 6 -15.00 -7.82 9.81
CA VAL A 6 -13.73 -7.18 10.19
C VAL A 6 -12.63 -7.73 9.29
N ASN A 7 -11.95 -6.83 8.57
CA ASN A 7 -10.88 -7.16 7.63
C ASN A 7 -9.66 -6.26 7.85
N ALA A 8 -8.52 -6.65 7.29
CA ALA A 8 -7.29 -5.86 7.32
C ALA A 8 -6.65 -5.81 5.93
N ILE A 9 -6.02 -4.68 5.61
CA ILE A 9 -5.24 -4.49 4.38
C ILE A 9 -3.80 -4.21 4.82
N CYS A 10 -2.84 -5.01 4.36
CA CYS A 10 -1.41 -4.84 4.63
C CYS A 10 -0.70 -4.43 3.34
N PRO A 11 -0.70 -3.13 2.99
CA PRO A 11 -0.07 -2.67 1.77
C PRO A 11 1.46 -2.74 1.87
N GLY A 12 2.10 -3.06 0.74
CA GLY A 12 3.53 -2.83 0.56
C GLY A 12 3.85 -1.35 0.35
N ALA A 13 4.91 -1.04 -0.40
CA ALA A 13 5.24 0.34 -0.72
C ALA A 13 4.20 0.97 -1.67
N ILE A 14 3.50 2.01 -1.18
CA ILE A 14 2.52 2.79 -1.94
C ILE A 14 3.10 4.17 -2.24
N VAL A 15 3.20 4.52 -3.53
CA VAL A 15 3.67 5.83 -3.99
C VAL A 15 2.57 6.88 -3.95
N GLU A 16 2.92 8.14 -4.24
CA GLU A 16 1.96 9.25 -4.34
C GLU A 16 1.25 9.53 -2.98
N THR A 17 1.97 9.32 -1.86
CA THR A 17 1.47 9.62 -0.52
C THR A 17 2.52 10.39 0.26
N GLY A 18 2.07 11.35 1.10
CA GLY A 18 2.99 12.11 1.95
C GLY A 18 3.77 11.24 2.95
N MET A 19 3.20 10.10 3.38
CA MET A 19 3.92 9.12 4.19
C MET A 19 5.08 8.52 3.41
N ARG A 20 4.89 8.23 2.11
CA ARG A 20 5.95 7.67 1.30
C ARG A 20 7.06 8.69 1.07
N ASP A 21 6.72 9.91 0.70
CA ASP A 21 7.69 10.98 0.44
C ASP A 21 8.61 11.21 1.64
N ARG A 22 8.03 11.23 2.84
CA ARG A 22 8.79 11.34 4.10
C ARG A 22 9.76 10.17 4.29
N ALA A 23 9.28 8.95 4.10
CA ALA A 23 10.12 7.77 4.26
C ALA A 23 11.23 7.67 3.21
N GLU A 24 11.00 8.12 1.97
CA GLU A 24 12.06 8.23 0.96
C GLU A 24 13.12 9.26 1.36
N ALA A 25 12.73 10.39 1.96
CA ALA A 25 13.67 11.37 2.50
C ALA A 25 14.50 10.79 3.66
N GLU A 26 13.89 10.02 4.56
CA GLU A 26 14.57 9.33 5.67
C GLU A 26 15.56 8.26 5.15
N LEU A 27 15.14 7.44 4.19
CA LEU A 27 16.01 6.45 3.53
C LEU A 27 17.22 7.12 2.88
N LYS A 28 17.00 8.21 2.14
CA LYS A 28 18.05 9.00 1.52
C LYS A 28 19.04 9.57 2.53
N ALA A 29 18.55 10.09 3.66
CA ALA A 29 19.40 10.62 4.73
C ALA A 29 20.27 9.52 5.38
N MET A 30 19.80 8.28 5.39
CA MET A 30 20.55 7.11 5.87
C MET A 30 21.44 6.45 4.80
N GLY A 31 21.43 6.95 3.56
CA GLY A 31 22.15 6.32 2.45
C GLY A 31 21.61 4.95 2.05
N LEU A 32 20.34 4.67 2.37
CA LEU A 32 19.64 3.43 2.02
C LEU A 32 18.93 3.58 0.68
N PRO A 33 18.72 2.48 -0.08
CA PRO A 33 18.03 2.54 -1.36
C PRO A 33 16.58 2.99 -1.19
N SER A 34 16.05 3.64 -2.22
CA SER A 34 14.64 4.03 -2.35
C SER A 34 13.70 2.84 -2.52
N ALA A 35 12.39 3.06 -2.44
CA ALA A 35 11.41 2.04 -2.83
C ALA A 35 11.56 1.67 -4.32
N GLU A 36 11.79 2.64 -5.20
CA GLU A 36 12.00 2.44 -6.63
C GLU A 36 13.20 1.53 -6.93
N GLU A 37 14.33 1.74 -6.26
CA GLU A 37 15.53 0.89 -6.41
C GLU A 37 15.31 -0.55 -5.94
N ARG A 38 14.31 -0.78 -5.08
CA ARG A 38 13.92 -2.10 -4.58
C ARG A 38 12.76 -2.74 -5.36
N VAL A 39 12.27 -2.11 -6.43
CA VAL A 39 11.14 -2.64 -7.22
C VAL A 39 11.37 -4.06 -7.74
N SER A 40 12.62 -4.42 -8.02
CA SER A 40 13.00 -5.79 -8.43
C SER A 40 12.64 -6.87 -7.40
N LEU A 41 12.47 -6.50 -6.13
CA LEU A 41 12.05 -7.40 -5.06
C LEU A 41 10.54 -7.63 -5.04
N ILE A 42 9.78 -6.85 -5.83
CA ILE A 42 8.32 -6.95 -5.91
C ILE A 42 7.97 -7.85 -7.09
N PRO A 43 7.29 -9.00 -6.89
CA PRO A 43 6.93 -9.90 -7.98
C PRO A 43 6.11 -9.23 -9.11
N LEU A 44 5.29 -8.25 -8.75
CA LEU A 44 4.48 -7.47 -9.71
C LEU A 44 5.31 -6.43 -10.48
N GLY A 45 6.58 -6.21 -10.12
CA GLY A 45 7.50 -5.31 -10.82
C GLY A 45 7.13 -3.83 -10.74
N ARG A 46 6.26 -3.42 -9.81
CA ARG A 46 5.87 -2.03 -9.60
C ARG A 46 5.54 -1.73 -8.14
N LEU A 47 5.64 -0.47 -7.77
CA LEU A 47 5.07 0.04 -6.52
C LEU A 47 3.55 0.14 -6.62
N GLY A 48 2.89 0.06 -5.47
CA GLY A 48 1.45 0.21 -5.38
C GLY A 48 1.03 1.68 -5.46
N LYS A 49 -0.22 1.92 -5.85
CA LYS A 49 -0.84 3.26 -5.87
C LYS A 49 -2.01 3.33 -4.88
N PRO A 50 -2.44 4.52 -4.46
CA PRO A 50 -3.59 4.67 -3.56
C PRO A 50 -4.84 3.94 -4.07
N ASP A 51 -5.08 3.98 -5.37
CA ASP A 51 -6.19 3.28 -6.01
C ASP A 51 -6.16 1.75 -5.87
N ASP A 52 -4.97 1.14 -5.75
CA ASP A 52 -4.85 -0.31 -5.50
C ASP A 52 -5.44 -0.67 -4.13
N VAL A 53 -5.24 0.19 -3.13
CA VAL A 53 -5.76 0.03 -1.77
C VAL A 53 -7.23 0.42 -1.70
N ALA A 54 -7.63 1.51 -2.38
CA ALA A 54 -9.02 1.99 -2.37
C ALA A 54 -9.98 0.97 -2.97
N ARG A 55 -9.60 0.32 -4.08
CA ARG A 55 -10.43 -0.72 -4.73
C ARG A 55 -10.69 -1.91 -3.81
N ILE A 56 -9.65 -2.43 -3.13
CA ILE A 56 -9.83 -3.57 -2.24
C ILE A 56 -10.58 -3.17 -0.96
N ALA A 57 -10.36 -1.95 -0.44
CA ALA A 57 -11.14 -1.44 0.68
C ALA A 57 -12.63 -1.33 0.34
N ALA A 58 -12.97 -0.83 -0.85
CA ALA A 58 -14.35 -0.76 -1.33
C ALA A 58 -14.97 -2.16 -1.47
N PHE A 59 -14.23 -3.12 -2.03
CA PHE A 59 -14.69 -4.51 -2.11
C PHE A 59 -14.96 -5.10 -0.72
N LEU A 60 -14.02 -4.99 0.23
CA LEU A 60 -14.17 -5.52 1.59
C LEU A 60 -15.32 -4.87 2.38
N ALA A 61 -15.74 -3.66 1.99
CA ALA A 61 -16.88 -2.96 2.58
C ALA A 61 -18.21 -3.24 1.87
N SER A 62 -18.20 -3.95 0.75
CA SER A 62 -19.39 -4.27 -0.04
C SER A 62 -20.06 -5.57 0.42
N ASP A 63 -21.32 -5.75 0.03
CA ASP A 63 -22.07 -7.00 0.25
C ASP A 63 -21.47 -8.19 -0.52
N GLU A 64 -20.66 -7.93 -1.55
CA GLU A 64 -19.99 -8.96 -2.37
C GLU A 64 -18.89 -9.71 -1.59
N ALA A 65 -18.42 -9.13 -0.48
CA ALA A 65 -17.41 -9.70 0.39
C ALA A 65 -17.98 -10.36 1.67
N ALA A 66 -19.31 -10.50 1.78
CA ALA A 66 -20.01 -11.05 2.94
C ALA A 66 -20.03 -12.59 2.99
#